data_AF-A0A0H4T461-F1
#
_entry.id   AF-A0A0H4T461-F1
#
_cell.length_a   1.000
_cell.length_b   1.000
_cell.length_c   1.000
_cell.angle_alpha   90.00
_cell.angle_beta   90.00
_cell.angle_gamma   90.00
#
_symmetry.space_group_name_H-M   'P 1'
#
loop_
_entity.id
_entity.type
_entity.pdbx_description
1 polymer ?
#
loop_
_entity_poly.entity_id
_entity_poly.type
_entity_poly.pdbx_seq_one_letter_code
_entity_poly.pdbx_strand_id
1 'polypeptide(L)'
;MGIRRKSKVVPGKHVILGGKVKRGRMIASGLAFAAEIPETKSSGTIELQKIFFAAAGVEHIYDMHSGTINLDISPNKFEILNPDYEVTCEWARGVEETFHFVKATIFYKDVEYDGYIYYPCPSRFKSHGDNIVGLLTYKIPEVNYGVEISAKVPSYKIRII
;
A
#
# COMPACT_ATOMS: atom_id res chain seq x y z
N MET A 1 31.26 -9.84 16.61
CA MET A 1 30.88 -8.84 15.58
C MET A 1 30.23 -9.58 14.41
N GLY A 2 28.91 -9.81 14.47
CA GLY A 2 28.22 -10.67 13.51
C GLY A 2 27.81 -9.89 12.27
N ILE A 3 28.42 -10.18 11.13
CA ILE A 3 27.99 -9.67 9.82
C ILE A 3 26.60 -10.27 9.54
N ARG A 4 25.54 -9.48 9.70
CA ARG A 4 24.21 -9.83 9.16
C ARG A 4 24.35 -9.92 7.65
N ARG A 5 24.36 -11.14 7.12
CA ARG A 5 24.28 -11.40 5.69
C ARG A 5 23.01 -10.74 5.16
N LYS A 6 23.15 -9.72 4.31
CA LYS A 6 22.05 -9.25 3.47
C LYS A 6 21.52 -10.47 2.71
N SER A 7 20.26 -10.82 2.92
CA SER A 7 19.60 -11.91 2.20
C SER A 7 19.84 -11.71 0.71
N LYS A 8 20.50 -12.69 0.07
CA LYS A 8 20.69 -12.70 -1.37
C LYS A 8 19.30 -12.68 -2.02
N VAL A 9 18.98 -11.57 -2.68
CA VAL A 9 17.85 -11.48 -3.61
C VAL A 9 18.02 -12.61 -4.62
N VAL A 10 17.06 -13.53 -4.70
CA VAL A 10 17.01 -14.54 -5.76
C VAL A 10 16.28 -13.90 -6.93
N PRO A 11 16.98 -13.53 -8.02
CA PRO A 11 16.31 -12.95 -9.19
C PRO A 11 15.47 -14.04 -9.87
N GLY A 12 14.19 -13.75 -10.15
CA GLY A 12 13.40 -14.52 -11.12
C GLY A 12 12.03 -15.04 -10.68
N LYS A 13 11.71 -15.12 -9.39
CA LYS A 13 10.37 -15.54 -8.95
C LYS A 13 9.53 -14.34 -8.53
N HIS A 14 8.35 -14.23 -9.12
CA HIS A 14 7.34 -13.25 -8.78
C HIS A 14 6.08 -13.95 -8.27
N VAL A 15 5.34 -13.26 -7.43
CA VAL A 15 3.97 -13.60 -7.02
C VAL A 15 3.04 -12.63 -7.73
N ILE A 16 1.92 -13.17 -8.23
CA ILE A 16 0.80 -12.38 -8.76
C ILE A 16 -0.31 -12.40 -7.72
N LEU A 17 -0.66 -11.23 -7.21
CA LEU A 17 -1.84 -11.00 -6.39
C LEU A 17 -2.97 -10.56 -7.30
N GLY A 18 -3.89 -11.47 -7.65
CA GLY A 18 -5.07 -11.17 -8.43
C GLY A 18 -6.31 -11.12 -7.56
N GLY A 19 -7.24 -10.21 -7.85
CA GLY A 19 -8.44 -10.06 -7.04
C GLY A 19 -9.37 -8.96 -7.51
N LYS A 20 -10.43 -8.73 -6.72
CA LYS A 20 -11.46 -7.72 -7.03
C LYS A 20 -11.22 -6.44 -6.24
N VAL A 21 -11.42 -5.30 -6.89
CA VAL A 21 -11.37 -4.00 -6.22
C VAL A 21 -12.58 -3.86 -5.30
N LYS A 22 -12.35 -3.68 -4.00
CA LYS A 22 -13.37 -3.50 -2.98
C LYS A 22 -13.43 -2.08 -2.48
N ARG A 23 -14.62 -1.70 -2.01
CA ARG A 23 -14.78 -0.45 -1.26
C ARG A 23 -14.16 -0.59 0.12
N GLY A 24 -13.18 0.26 0.43
CA GLY A 24 -12.64 0.42 1.78
C GLY A 24 -13.49 1.34 2.65
N ARG A 25 -12.99 1.64 3.85
CA ARG A 25 -13.59 2.68 4.72
C ARG A 25 -13.37 4.11 4.20
N MET A 26 -12.65 4.30 3.09
CA MET A 26 -12.38 5.62 2.48
C MET A 26 -11.59 6.59 3.38
N ILE A 27 -10.78 6.05 4.28
CA ILE A 27 -9.89 6.80 5.18
C ILE A 27 -8.71 7.38 4.40
N ALA A 28 -8.04 6.52 3.62
CA ALA A 28 -6.93 6.90 2.75
C ALA A 28 -7.28 8.04 1.79
N SER A 29 -8.51 8.03 1.27
CA SER A 29 -9.05 9.04 0.35
C SER A 29 -9.79 10.19 1.03
N GLY A 30 -9.92 10.20 2.36
CA GLY A 30 -10.49 11.32 3.13
C GLY A 30 -12.02 11.45 3.12
N LEU A 31 -12.77 10.47 2.59
CA LEU A 31 -14.22 10.58 2.45
C LEU A 31 -15.02 10.15 3.68
N ALA A 32 -14.38 9.61 4.74
CA ALA A 32 -15.10 9.03 5.88
C ALA A 32 -14.49 9.28 7.27
N PHE A 33 -13.34 9.96 7.38
CA PHE A 33 -12.55 9.95 8.63
C PHE A 33 -12.32 11.31 9.29
N ALA A 34 -13.03 12.34 8.82
CA ALA A 34 -12.95 13.72 9.30
C ALA A 34 -13.34 13.91 10.79
N ALA A 35 -14.14 13.00 11.36
CA ALA A 35 -14.67 13.15 12.72
C ALA A 35 -13.67 12.75 13.81
N GLU A 36 -12.83 11.74 13.57
CA GLU A 36 -11.86 11.22 14.56
C GLU A 36 -10.48 11.88 14.46
N ILE A 37 -10.09 12.32 13.26
CA ILE A 37 -8.82 12.99 13.00
C ILE A 37 -9.12 14.31 12.26
N PRO A 38 -9.26 15.44 12.98
CA PRO A 38 -9.64 16.72 12.40
C PRO A 38 -8.75 17.17 11.23
N GLU A 39 -7.48 16.82 11.24
CA GLU A 39 -6.51 17.08 10.19
C GLU A 39 -6.90 16.45 8.84
N THR A 40 -7.75 15.41 8.86
CA THR A 40 -8.28 14.76 7.65
C THR A 40 -9.55 15.40 7.08
N LYS A 41 -10.05 16.48 7.70
CA LYS A 41 -11.27 17.18 7.22
C LYS A 41 -11.12 17.78 5.83
N SER A 42 -9.91 18.20 5.47
CA SER A 42 -9.60 18.82 4.17
C SER A 42 -8.95 17.87 3.18
N SER A 43 -8.47 16.70 3.62
CA SER A 43 -7.66 15.79 2.81
C SER A 43 -7.62 14.37 3.38
N GLY A 44 -7.46 13.35 2.53
CA GLY A 44 -7.26 11.97 2.97
C GLY A 44 -5.93 11.75 3.69
N THR A 45 -5.82 10.64 4.45
CA THR A 45 -4.61 10.35 5.24
C THR A 45 -3.37 10.23 4.39
N ILE A 46 -3.49 9.66 3.17
CA ILE A 46 -2.35 9.51 2.25
C ILE A 46 -1.75 10.88 1.95
N GLU A 47 -2.57 11.91 1.71
CA GLU A 47 -2.08 13.26 1.42
C GLU A 47 -1.24 13.82 2.57
N LEU A 48 -1.71 13.66 3.82
CA LEU A 48 -0.97 14.09 5.01
C LEU A 48 0.34 13.30 5.17
N GLN A 49 0.35 12.04 4.75
CA GLN A 49 1.50 11.14 4.92
C GLN A 49 2.57 11.32 3.83
N LYS A 50 2.22 11.83 2.63
CA LYS A 50 3.13 11.97 1.48
C LYS A 50 4.45 12.68 1.82
N ILE A 51 4.40 13.71 2.67
CA ILE A 51 5.61 14.45 3.07
C ILE A 51 6.62 13.55 3.80
N PHE A 52 6.14 12.67 4.67
CA PHE A 52 7.00 11.74 5.40
C PHE A 52 7.52 10.64 4.50
N PHE A 53 6.68 10.13 3.59
CA PHE A 53 7.07 9.12 2.60
C PHE A 53 8.16 9.66 1.65
N ALA A 54 8.01 10.90 1.17
CA ALA A 54 9.01 11.55 0.33
C ALA A 54 10.32 11.77 1.10
N ALA A 55 10.25 12.23 2.35
CA ALA A 55 11.42 12.42 3.20
C ALA A 55 12.18 11.10 3.47
N ALA A 56 11.47 9.98 3.51
CA ALA A 56 12.04 8.63 3.64
C ALA A 56 12.55 8.04 2.30
N GLY A 57 12.40 8.75 1.18
CA GLY A 57 12.91 8.34 -0.13
C GLY A 57 11.97 7.45 -0.94
N VAL A 58 10.68 7.40 -0.61
CA VAL A 58 9.69 6.70 -1.45
C VAL A 58 9.54 7.46 -2.77
N GLU A 59 10.00 6.84 -3.85
CA GLU A 59 10.07 7.45 -5.18
C GLU A 59 8.67 7.74 -5.74
N HIS A 60 8.53 8.89 -6.42
CA HIS A 60 7.32 9.32 -7.15
C HIS A 60 6.04 9.45 -6.32
N ILE A 61 6.15 9.51 -4.99
CA ILE A 61 4.99 9.48 -4.10
C ILE A 61 4.01 10.66 -4.30
N TYR A 62 4.51 11.83 -4.69
CA TYR A 62 3.67 13.00 -4.95
C TYR A 62 2.84 12.85 -6.23
N ASP A 63 3.33 12.08 -7.21
CA ASP A 63 2.65 11.84 -8.48
C ASP A 63 1.53 10.78 -8.34
N MET A 64 1.55 10.01 -7.26
CA MET A 64 0.55 8.98 -6.97
C MET A 64 -0.78 9.57 -6.49
N HIS A 65 -1.87 8.86 -6.75
CA HIS A 65 -3.19 9.24 -6.28
C HIS A 65 -3.24 9.24 -4.74
N SER A 66 -3.90 10.24 -4.14
CA SER A 66 -4.04 10.37 -2.69
C SER A 66 -5.12 9.44 -2.13
N GLY A 67 -4.90 8.15 -2.30
CA GLY A 67 -5.78 7.06 -1.89
C GLY A 67 -5.24 5.71 -2.36
N THR A 68 -5.77 4.62 -1.81
CA THR A 68 -5.36 3.26 -2.18
C THR A 68 -6.48 2.53 -2.92
N ILE A 69 -6.12 1.70 -3.89
CA ILE A 69 -7.01 0.68 -4.44
C ILE A 69 -6.96 -0.51 -3.47
N ASN A 70 -8.12 -0.92 -2.95
CA ASN A 70 -8.21 -2.06 -2.05
C ASN A 70 -8.47 -3.33 -2.86
N LEU A 71 -7.43 -4.12 -3.09
CA LEU A 71 -7.47 -5.37 -3.83
C LEU A 71 -7.78 -6.54 -2.88
N ASP A 72 -8.94 -7.18 -3.06
CA ASP A 72 -9.34 -8.35 -2.29
C ASP A 72 -8.86 -9.64 -2.94
N ILE A 73 -7.91 -10.31 -2.27
CA ILE A 73 -7.27 -11.56 -2.71
C ILE A 73 -7.86 -12.81 -2.05
N SER A 74 -9.04 -12.70 -1.42
CA SER A 74 -9.70 -13.82 -0.76
C SER A 74 -9.85 -15.04 -1.68
N PRO A 75 -9.74 -16.28 -1.15
CA PRO A 75 -9.62 -16.62 0.27
C PRO A 75 -8.21 -16.46 0.86
N ASN A 76 -7.23 -16.07 0.03
CA ASN A 76 -5.86 -15.92 0.47
C ASN A 76 -5.67 -14.70 1.37
N LYS A 77 -4.61 -14.74 2.17
CA LYS A 77 -4.06 -13.59 2.89
C LYS A 77 -2.63 -13.34 2.45
N PHE A 78 -2.05 -12.23 2.88
CA PHE A 78 -0.64 -11.96 2.64
C PHE A 78 0.07 -11.37 3.86
N GLU A 79 1.38 -11.48 3.84
CA GLU A 79 2.30 -10.87 4.79
C GLU A 79 3.46 -10.21 4.05
N ILE A 80 3.91 -9.06 4.54
CA ILE A 80 5.13 -8.40 4.08
C ILE A 80 6.34 -9.04 4.78
N LEU A 81 7.27 -9.58 4.00
CA LEU A 81 8.50 -10.21 4.51
C LEU A 81 9.70 -9.26 4.47
N ASN A 82 9.80 -8.43 3.42
CA ASN A 82 10.97 -7.60 3.19
C ASN A 82 10.55 -6.32 2.45
N PRO A 83 10.09 -5.26 3.14
CA PRO A 83 9.69 -4.03 2.47
C PRO A 83 10.85 -3.39 1.68
N ASP A 84 10.53 -2.63 0.64
CA ASP A 84 11.48 -1.71 0.00
C ASP A 84 11.67 -0.44 0.83
N TYR A 85 10.61 0.03 1.49
CA TYR A 85 10.65 1.14 2.44
C TYR A 85 9.85 0.82 3.69
N GLU A 86 10.40 1.20 4.84
CA GLU A 86 9.74 1.19 6.15
C GLU A 86 9.78 2.63 6.67
N VAL A 87 8.60 3.24 6.87
CA VAL A 87 8.49 4.64 7.25
C VAL A 87 7.65 4.76 8.51
N THR A 88 8.25 5.18 9.61
CA THR A 88 7.55 5.54 10.84
C THR A 88 7.38 7.04 10.90
N CYS A 89 6.16 7.53 11.11
CA CYS A 89 5.90 8.96 11.23
C CYS A 89 4.67 9.26 12.09
N GLU A 90 4.70 10.45 12.72
CA GLU A 90 3.53 11.07 13.32
C GLU A 90 2.85 11.98 12.27
N TRP A 91 1.90 11.42 11.52
CA TRP A 91 1.28 12.13 10.38
C TRP A 91 0.06 12.98 10.76
N ALA A 92 -0.44 12.81 11.99
CA ALA A 92 -1.41 13.70 12.63
C ALA A 92 -1.13 13.73 14.14
N ARG A 93 -1.64 14.73 14.86
CA ARG A 93 -1.34 14.90 16.28
C ARG A 93 -1.69 13.65 17.09
N GLY A 94 -0.68 13.05 17.73
CA GLY A 94 -0.83 11.83 18.52
C GLY A 94 -1.14 10.58 17.70
N VAL A 95 -0.85 10.61 16.41
CA VAL A 95 -1.03 9.49 15.48
C VAL A 95 0.32 9.12 14.87
N GLU A 96 1.02 8.22 15.54
CA GLU A 96 2.21 7.55 15.00
C GLU A 96 1.83 6.22 14.36
N GLU A 97 2.41 5.95 13.19
CA GLU A 97 2.18 4.72 12.44
C GLU A 97 3.41 4.38 11.61
N THR A 98 3.67 3.08 11.44
CA THR A 98 4.70 2.58 10.53
C THR A 98 4.07 2.03 9.26
N PHE A 99 4.67 2.36 8.12
CA PHE A 99 4.19 1.96 6.79
C PHE A 99 5.25 1.17 6.07
N HIS A 100 4.86 0.01 5.55
CA HIS A 100 5.67 -0.80 4.66
C HIS A 100 5.24 -0.56 3.22
N PHE A 101 6.23 -0.33 2.36
CA PHE A 101 6.06 -0.23 0.91
C PHE A 101 6.82 -1.36 0.25
N VAL A 102 6.17 -2.08 -0.66
CA VAL A 102 6.82 -3.04 -1.57
C VAL A 102 6.57 -2.59 -2.99
N LYS A 103 7.63 -2.38 -3.78
CA LYS A 103 7.52 -2.04 -5.20
C LYS A 103 6.72 -3.12 -5.94
N ALA A 104 5.74 -2.69 -6.72
CA ALA A 104 4.83 -3.56 -7.43
C ALA A 104 4.55 -3.03 -8.84
N THR A 105 4.40 -3.94 -9.79
CA THR A 105 3.81 -3.62 -11.10
C THR A 105 2.34 -4.00 -11.05
N ILE A 106 1.46 -3.04 -11.31
CA ILE A 106 0.00 -3.20 -11.26
C ILE A 106 -0.52 -3.35 -12.69
N PHE A 107 -1.39 -4.33 -12.91
CA PHE A 107 -1.95 -4.65 -14.22
C PHE A 107 -3.46 -4.43 -14.19
N TYR A 108 -3.93 -3.58 -15.07
CA TYR A 108 -5.36 -3.42 -15.35
C TYR A 108 -5.58 -3.42 -16.85
N LYS A 109 -6.37 -4.39 -17.33
CA LYS A 109 -6.46 -4.73 -18.77
C LYS A 109 -5.04 -4.99 -19.33
N ASP A 110 -4.69 -4.40 -20.47
CA ASP A 110 -3.39 -4.56 -21.12
C ASP A 110 -2.37 -3.45 -20.76
N VAL A 111 -2.58 -2.75 -19.64
CA VAL A 111 -1.74 -1.62 -19.22
C VAL A 111 -1.05 -1.92 -17.88
N GLU A 112 0.24 -1.62 -17.84
CA GLU A 112 1.08 -1.70 -16.65
C GLU A 112 1.22 -0.34 -15.98
N TYR A 113 1.17 -0.33 -14.65
CA TYR A 113 1.36 0.86 -13.82
C TYR A 113 2.38 0.56 -12.74
N ASP A 114 3.34 1.46 -12.55
CA ASP A 114 4.23 1.41 -11.40
C ASP A 114 3.48 1.82 -10.13
N GLY A 115 3.83 1.17 -9.02
CA GLY A 115 3.26 1.51 -7.73
C GLY A 115 3.85 0.70 -6.60
N TYR A 116 3.12 0.69 -5.50
CA TYR A 116 3.49 0.00 -4.28
C TYR A 116 2.32 -0.82 -3.74
N ILE A 117 2.63 -1.97 -3.14
CA ILE A 117 1.83 -2.44 -2.03
C ILE A 117 2.11 -1.50 -0.86
N TYR A 118 1.08 -0.80 -0.40
CA TYR A 118 1.05 0.04 0.78
C TYR A 118 0.43 -0.73 1.94
N TYR A 119 1.17 -0.86 3.04
CA TYR A 119 0.73 -1.65 4.20
C TYR A 119 1.05 -0.94 5.54
N PRO A 120 0.05 -0.42 6.24
CA PRO A 120 0.23 0.15 7.58
C PRO A 120 0.35 -0.93 8.67
N CYS A 121 1.36 -0.85 9.54
CA CYS A 121 1.65 -1.85 10.58
C CYS A 121 2.47 -1.30 11.77
N PRO A 122 2.07 -1.49 13.04
CA PRO A 122 0.73 -1.82 13.51
C PRO A 122 -0.14 -0.56 13.42
N SER A 123 -1.34 -0.69 12.89
CA SER A 123 -2.23 0.46 12.75
C SER A 123 -3.58 0.21 13.37
N ARG A 124 -3.92 1.04 14.37
CA ARG A 124 -5.28 1.14 14.91
C ARG A 124 -6.31 1.60 13.86
N PHE A 125 -5.82 2.19 12.76
CA PHE A 125 -6.62 2.67 11.63
C PHE A 125 -6.64 1.69 10.45
N LYS A 126 -5.93 0.55 10.55
CA LYS A 126 -6.03 -0.52 9.57
C LYS A 126 -7.47 -1.01 9.53
N SER A 127 -8.14 -0.62 8.46
CA SER A 127 -9.58 -0.76 8.33
C SER A 127 -10.03 -2.05 7.64
N HIS A 128 -9.08 -2.92 7.28
CA HIS A 128 -9.29 -4.14 6.51
C HIS A 128 -8.42 -5.31 6.98
N GLY A 129 -8.85 -6.54 6.66
CA GLY A 129 -8.09 -7.76 6.96
C GLY A 129 -6.86 -7.96 6.06
N ASP A 130 -6.09 -9.00 6.35
CA ASP A 130 -4.87 -9.38 5.61
C ASP A 130 -5.15 -9.99 4.23
N ASN A 131 -6.43 -10.07 3.84
CA ASN A 131 -6.88 -10.42 2.49
C ASN A 131 -7.06 -9.19 1.59
N ILE A 132 -6.90 -7.97 2.12
CA ILE A 132 -7.00 -6.74 1.35
C ILE A 132 -5.61 -6.11 1.19
N VAL A 133 -5.14 -6.06 -0.05
CA VAL A 133 -3.87 -5.44 -0.44
C VAL A 133 -4.15 -3.99 -0.83
N GLY A 134 -3.55 -3.03 -0.14
CA GLY A 134 -3.60 -1.62 -0.53
C GLY A 134 -2.61 -1.37 -1.67
N LEU A 135 -3.10 -1.02 -2.86
CA LEU A 135 -2.24 -0.59 -3.97
C LEU A 135 -2.21 0.93 -4.03
N LEU A 136 -1.02 1.51 -3.95
CA LEU A 136 -0.77 2.93 -4.12
C LEU A 136 -0.05 3.14 -5.45
N THR A 137 -0.67 3.90 -6.35
CA THR A 137 -0.18 4.11 -7.73
C THR A 137 -0.78 5.40 -8.29
N TYR A 138 -0.41 5.75 -9.52
CA TYR A 138 -1.05 6.79 -10.29
C TYR A 138 -2.55 6.54 -10.44
N LYS A 139 -3.33 7.57 -10.79
CA LYS A 139 -4.75 7.38 -11.06
C LYS A 139 -4.93 6.47 -12.29
N ILE A 140 -5.46 5.28 -12.08
CA ILE A 140 -5.82 4.36 -13.17
C ILE A 140 -7.24 4.71 -13.66
N PRO A 141 -7.42 5.11 -14.93
CA PRO A 141 -8.75 5.35 -15.49
C PRO A 141 -9.63 4.09 -15.41
N GLU A 142 -10.93 4.28 -15.19
CA GLU A 142 -11.96 3.22 -15.24
C GLU A 142 -11.86 2.12 -14.16
N VAL A 143 -10.87 2.17 -13.26
CA VAL A 143 -10.83 1.27 -12.10
C VAL A 143 -11.92 1.69 -11.11
N ASN A 144 -12.99 0.92 -11.11
CA ASN A 144 -14.15 1.06 -10.21
C ASN A 144 -14.26 -0.16 -9.29
N TYR A 145 -15.12 -0.08 -8.28
CA TYR A 145 -15.39 -1.25 -7.43
C TYR A 145 -15.95 -2.43 -8.25
N GLY A 146 -15.49 -3.63 -7.91
CA GLY A 146 -15.91 -4.88 -8.54
C GLY A 146 -15.06 -5.35 -9.72
N VAL A 147 -14.22 -4.48 -10.31
CA VAL A 147 -13.33 -4.87 -11.40
C VAL A 147 -12.17 -5.74 -10.89
N GLU A 148 -11.61 -6.55 -11.78
CA GLU A 148 -10.43 -7.35 -11.50
C GLU A 148 -9.16 -6.56 -11.84
N ILE A 149 -8.18 -6.68 -10.96
CA ILE A 149 -6.86 -6.08 -11.11
C ILE A 149 -5.84 -7.05 -10.52
N SER A 150 -4.58 -6.96 -10.96
CA SER A 150 -3.52 -7.75 -10.35
C SER A 150 -2.27 -6.93 -10.07
N ALA A 151 -1.46 -7.41 -9.13
CA ALA A 151 -0.17 -6.84 -8.80
C ALA A 151 0.91 -7.92 -8.82
N LYS A 152 2.03 -7.64 -9.49
CA LYS A 152 3.23 -8.48 -9.55
C LYS A 152 4.27 -7.94 -8.60
N VAL A 153 4.78 -8.81 -7.73
CA VAL A 153 5.83 -8.48 -6.77
C VAL A 153 6.87 -9.60 -6.69
N PRO A 154 8.14 -9.31 -6.37
CA PRO A 154 9.13 -10.36 -6.16
C PRO A 154 8.72 -11.28 -4.99
N SER A 155 8.82 -12.60 -5.17
CA SER A 155 8.26 -13.57 -4.22
C SER A 155 8.95 -13.61 -2.85
N TYR A 156 10.12 -12.99 -2.71
CA TYR A 156 10.82 -12.87 -1.43
C TYR A 156 10.38 -11.64 -0.62
N LYS A 157 9.57 -10.75 -1.22
CA LYS A 157 9.07 -9.53 -0.60
C LYS A 157 7.81 -9.78 0.22
N ILE A 158 6.99 -10.74 -0.21
CA ILE A 158 5.73 -11.09 0.43
C ILE A 158 5.54 -12.60 0.50
N ARG A 159 4.64 -13.05 1.37
CA ARG A 159 4.15 -14.42 1.44
C ARG A 159 2.63 -14.41 1.29
N ILE A 160 2.10 -15.30 0.45
CA ILE A 160 0.67 -15.63 0.43
C ILE A 160 0.42 -16.73 1.46
N ILE A 161 -0.68 -16.63 2.20
CA ILE A 161 -1.12 -17.54 3.27
C ILE A 161 -2.51 -18.07 2.92
#